data_AF-A0A9P0G1Z2-F1
#
_entry.id   AF-A0A9P0G1Z2-F1
#
_cell.length_a   1.000
_cell.length_b   1.000
_cell.length_c   1.000
_cell.angle_alpha   90.00
_cell.angle_beta   90.00
_cell.angle_gamma   90.00
#
_symmetry.space_group_name_H-M   'P 1'
#
loop_
_entity.id
_entity.type
_entity.pdbx_description
1 polymer ?
#
loop_
_entity_poly.entity_id
_entity_poly.type
_entity_poly.pdbx_seq_one_letter_code
_entity_poly.pdbx_strand_id
1 'polypeptide(L)'
;MVVKLPDACVEVPISSWSGACPNCRHELRVSLAACPGKRQPHTPLTPPFTVSHTYFTPYTTTLPPLDDSLRRLDETYRALRLSGWYYGRLDWQGARSLLKDASVGAFLIRNSGDSNFIFALSVQTDRGPTSVRLHFEEGFFRLDCDRLQVRCMPRFRCVVELIQHYTRETREGQRGVGTVWVDRDGCPHSPVLLSTPLRKEPPSLMHAARLAVHRTLDSNPLKPKLWCAPKHRLLPLPSTLIDYLGEYPYSV
;
A
#
# COMPACT_ATOMS: atom_id res chain seq x y z
N MET A 1 -11.18 -10.09 -3.99
CA MET A 1 -9.97 -9.83 -3.17
C MET A 1 -8.75 -9.98 -4.06
N VAL A 2 -7.59 -9.56 -3.58
CA VAL A 2 -6.30 -9.76 -4.25
C VAL A 2 -5.32 -10.43 -3.31
N VAL A 3 -4.29 -11.08 -3.88
CA VAL A 3 -3.17 -11.64 -3.13
C VAL A 3 -1.85 -11.11 -3.68
N LYS A 4 -0.87 -10.90 -2.81
CA LYS A 4 0.52 -10.58 -3.22
C LYS A 4 1.29 -11.89 -3.31
N LEU A 5 1.83 -12.19 -4.48
CA LEU A 5 2.71 -13.35 -4.65
C LEU A 5 4.06 -13.05 -3.98
N PRO A 6 4.62 -14.00 -3.21
CA PRO A 6 5.93 -13.84 -2.58
C PRO A 6 7.03 -13.74 -3.64
N ASP A 7 8.13 -13.07 -3.28
CA ASP A 7 9.34 -13.05 -4.10
C ASP A 7 9.75 -14.48 -4.47
N ALA A 8 9.80 -14.79 -5.75
CA ALA A 8 10.50 -15.96 -6.27
C ALA A 8 12.03 -15.71 -6.18
N CYS A 9 12.53 -15.45 -4.97
CA CYS A 9 13.94 -15.32 -4.60
C CYS A 9 14.12 -15.50 -3.07
N VAL A 10 13.45 -16.47 -2.45
CA VAL A 10 13.92 -17.07 -1.18
C VAL A 10 13.59 -18.58 -1.20
N GLU A 11 14.32 -19.33 -2.01
CA GLU A 11 14.65 -20.70 -1.62
C GLU A 11 16.14 -20.72 -1.25
N VAL A 12 16.43 -20.73 0.05
CA VAL A 12 17.66 -21.35 0.52
C VAL A 12 17.23 -22.64 1.19
N PRO A 13 17.49 -23.82 0.58
CA PRO A 13 17.35 -25.07 1.29
C PRO A 13 18.38 -25.06 2.42
N ILE A 14 17.93 -25.33 3.65
CA ILE A 14 18.82 -25.61 4.76
C ILE A 14 19.51 -26.94 4.45
N SER A 15 20.68 -26.87 3.84
CA SER A 15 21.70 -27.90 3.97
C SER A 15 22.96 -27.24 4.51
N SER A 16 23.30 -27.61 5.74
CA SER A 16 24.67 -27.65 6.27
C SER A 16 25.70 -27.60 5.15
N TRP A 17 26.63 -26.66 5.20
CA TRP A 17 28.06 -26.82 4.87
C TRP A 17 28.86 -25.63 5.41
N SER A 18 29.95 -25.98 6.08
CA SER A 18 31.01 -25.09 6.54
C SER A 18 31.73 -24.47 5.34
N GLY A 19 31.89 -23.15 5.33
CA GLY A 19 32.66 -22.45 4.30
C GLY A 19 32.99 -21.03 4.75
N ALA A 20 34.28 -20.75 4.94
CA ALA A 20 34.80 -19.46 5.38
C ALA A 20 34.72 -18.39 4.26
N CYS A 21 34.38 -17.16 4.63
CA CYS A 21 34.54 -15.99 3.75
C CYS A 21 36.03 -15.58 3.67
N PRO A 22 36.64 -15.47 2.48
CA PRO A 22 38.08 -15.24 2.34
C PRO A 22 38.53 -13.78 2.54
N ASN A 23 37.76 -12.89 3.19
CA ASN A 23 38.18 -11.47 3.28
C ASN A 23 37.79 -10.66 4.54
N CYS A 24 37.48 -11.27 5.68
CA CYS A 24 37.23 -10.52 6.91
C CYS A 24 37.84 -11.21 8.15
N ARG A 25 38.94 -10.66 8.69
CA ARG A 25 39.63 -11.12 9.92
C ARG A 25 38.94 -10.64 11.21
N HIS A 26 37.67 -10.96 11.42
CA HIS A 26 37.03 -10.76 12.73
C HIS A 26 36.27 -12.01 13.15
N GLU A 27 36.79 -12.72 14.15
CA GLU A 27 36.06 -13.76 14.87
C GLU A 27 34.97 -13.10 15.73
N LEU A 28 33.70 -13.28 15.36
CA LEU A 28 32.60 -13.04 16.29
C LEU A 28 32.44 -14.30 17.15
N ARG A 29 33.22 -14.34 18.23
CA ARG A 29 33.11 -15.33 19.30
C ARG A 29 31.94 -14.94 20.21
N VAL A 30 30.81 -15.62 20.07
CA VAL A 30 29.70 -15.49 21.02
C VAL A 30 30.04 -16.34 22.25
N SER A 31 30.54 -15.69 23.30
CA SER A 31 30.80 -16.31 24.60
C SER A 31 29.53 -16.32 25.45
N LEU A 32 29.04 -17.51 25.81
CA LEU A 32 28.03 -17.68 26.86
C LEU A 32 28.72 -17.67 28.23
N ALA A 33 28.47 -16.64 29.03
CA ALA A 33 28.88 -16.60 30.43
C ALA A 33 27.77 -17.18 31.31
N ALA A 34 28.06 -18.29 31.98
CA ALA A 34 27.31 -18.83 33.10
C ALA A 34 27.99 -18.39 34.40
N CYS A 35 27.21 -18.12 35.45
CA CYS A 35 27.73 -18.01 36.82
C CYS A 35 26.97 -18.92 37.79
N PRO A 36 27.64 -19.44 38.85
CA PRO A 36 27.27 -20.68 39.52
C PRO A 36 26.76 -20.48 40.96
N GLY A 37 26.02 -21.45 41.50
CA GLY A 37 25.73 -21.55 42.94
C GLY A 37 24.85 -22.75 43.30
N LYS A 38 25.25 -23.56 44.29
CA LYS A 38 24.85 -24.95 44.56
C LYS A 38 23.68 -25.13 45.57
N ARG A 39 22.84 -26.14 45.27
CA ARG A 39 22.18 -27.21 46.10
C ARG A 39 21.25 -26.90 47.32
N GLN A 40 19.94 -27.21 47.14
CA GLN A 40 18.96 -28.10 47.85
C GLN A 40 18.95 -28.28 49.41
N PRO A 41 17.89 -28.83 50.07
CA PRO A 41 16.41 -28.85 49.82
C PRO A 41 15.49 -28.89 51.10
N HIS A 42 14.43 -28.08 51.32
CA HIS A 42 13.38 -28.42 52.33
C HIS A 42 11.97 -27.84 52.00
N THR A 43 10.95 -28.58 52.44
CA THR A 43 9.47 -28.53 52.25
C THR A 43 8.73 -27.30 52.85
N PRO A 44 7.41 -27.10 52.54
CA PRO A 44 6.79 -25.79 52.42
C PRO A 44 6.08 -25.32 53.70
N LEU A 45 6.10 -24.01 53.94
CA LEU A 45 5.19 -23.31 54.84
C LEU A 45 4.68 -22.04 54.13
N THR A 46 3.38 -22.01 53.88
CA THR A 46 2.59 -20.86 53.41
C THR A 46 2.63 -19.72 54.43
N PRO A 47 2.83 -18.47 53.98
CA PRO A 47 2.03 -17.37 54.52
C PRO A 47 1.60 -16.38 53.38
N PRO A 48 0.74 -15.40 53.69
CA PRO A 48 -0.47 -15.11 52.94
C PRO A 48 -0.24 -14.34 51.64
N PHE A 49 -1.19 -14.52 50.73
CA PHE A 49 -1.30 -13.81 49.47
C PHE A 49 -1.32 -12.29 49.67
N THR A 50 -0.34 -11.60 49.10
CA THR A 50 -0.50 -10.20 48.69
C THR A 50 -0.19 -10.14 47.20
N VAL A 51 -1.25 -10.03 46.41
CA VAL A 51 -1.16 -9.90 44.96
C VAL A 51 -0.64 -8.50 44.63
N SER A 52 0.67 -8.36 44.49
CA SER A 52 1.26 -7.20 43.81
C SER A 52 1.09 -7.42 42.32
N HIS A 53 0.01 -6.87 41.75
CA HIS A 53 -0.13 -6.70 40.31
C HIS A 53 0.97 -5.76 39.84
N THR A 54 2.07 -6.33 39.35
CA THR A 54 2.93 -5.64 38.41
C THR A 54 2.08 -5.38 37.18
N TYR A 55 1.69 -4.13 37.02
CA TYR A 55 0.99 -3.64 35.85
C TYR A 55 1.92 -3.88 34.66
N PHE A 56 1.62 -4.94 33.91
CA PHE A 56 2.03 -5.07 32.53
C PHE A 56 1.77 -3.73 31.86
N THR A 57 2.82 -3.08 31.36
CA THR A 57 2.65 -1.98 30.42
C THR A 57 2.14 -2.59 29.12
N PRO A 58 0.89 -2.33 28.71
CA PRO A 58 0.48 -2.69 27.37
C PRO A 58 1.30 -1.82 26.42
N TYR A 59 1.93 -2.46 25.43
CA TYR A 59 2.43 -1.76 24.25
C TYR A 59 1.25 -1.01 23.64
N THR A 60 1.20 0.30 23.87
CA THR A 60 0.22 1.18 23.26
C THR A 60 0.53 1.22 21.77
N THR A 61 -0.15 0.40 20.98
CA THR A 61 -0.29 0.65 19.54
C THR A 61 -1.08 1.94 19.41
N THR A 62 -0.37 3.05 19.27
CA THR A 62 -0.97 4.37 19.09
C THR A 62 -1.69 4.37 17.76
N LEU A 63 -2.98 4.03 17.77
CA LEU A 63 -3.88 4.33 16.65
C LEU A 63 -3.76 5.84 16.39
N PRO A 64 -3.56 6.29 15.13
CA PRO A 64 -3.50 7.71 14.84
C PRO A 64 -4.77 8.39 15.34
N PRO A 65 -4.68 9.63 15.85
CA PRO A 65 -5.84 10.37 16.33
C PRO A 65 -6.96 10.32 15.28
N LEU A 66 -8.21 10.10 15.73
CA LEU A 66 -9.38 10.00 14.86
C LEU A 66 -9.46 11.17 13.85
N ASP A 67 -9.03 12.36 14.29
CA ASP A 67 -8.96 13.59 13.50
C ASP A 67 -8.02 13.49 12.28
N ASP A 68 -6.88 12.80 12.42
CA ASP A 68 -5.95 12.60 11.31
C ASP A 68 -6.56 11.69 10.24
N SER A 69 -7.32 10.66 10.65
CA SER A 69 -7.98 9.75 9.73
C SER A 69 -9.08 10.45 8.93
N LEU A 70 -9.87 11.30 9.58
CA LEU A 70 -10.88 12.13 8.89
C LEU A 70 -10.24 13.11 7.92
N ARG A 71 -9.13 13.76 8.32
CA ARG A 71 -8.36 14.64 7.43
C ARG A 71 -7.85 13.90 6.20
N ARG A 72 -7.34 12.67 6.35
CA ARG A 72 -6.89 11.84 5.22
C ARG A 72 -8.01 11.49 4.26
N LEU A 73 -9.18 11.20 4.81
CA LEU A 73 -10.33 10.87 4.00
C LEU A 73 -10.79 12.09 3.18
N ASP A 74 -10.83 13.28 3.78
CA ASP A 74 -11.15 14.52 3.07
C ASP A 74 -10.12 14.85 1.96
N GLU A 75 -8.82 14.74 2.28
CA GLU A 75 -7.74 14.86 1.28
C GLU A 75 -7.92 13.89 0.11
N THR A 76 -8.28 12.64 0.40
CA THR A 76 -8.53 11.60 -0.59
C THR A 76 -9.74 11.93 -1.47
N TYR A 77 -10.85 12.38 -0.89
CA TYR A 77 -12.03 12.78 -1.66
C TYR A 77 -11.72 13.95 -2.60
N ARG A 78 -10.95 14.95 -2.14
CA ARG A 78 -10.56 16.09 -2.97
C ARG A 78 -9.71 15.64 -4.16
N ALA A 79 -8.71 14.80 -3.91
CA ALA A 79 -7.88 14.24 -4.97
C ALA A 79 -8.69 13.40 -5.97
N LEU A 80 -9.56 12.51 -5.49
CA LEU A 80 -10.44 11.69 -6.34
C LEU A 80 -11.39 12.53 -7.20
N ARG A 81 -11.92 13.64 -6.68
CA ARG A 81 -12.76 14.56 -7.47
C ARG A 81 -11.96 15.23 -8.59
N LEU A 82 -10.73 15.64 -8.31
CA LEU A 82 -9.84 16.28 -9.28
C LEU A 82 -9.33 15.30 -10.36
N SER A 83 -9.33 14.00 -10.09
CA SER A 83 -8.75 12.99 -11.00
C SER A 83 -9.58 12.74 -12.27
N GLY A 84 -10.89 12.99 -12.19
CA GLY A 84 -11.86 12.80 -13.28
C GLY A 84 -12.30 11.35 -13.54
N TRP A 85 -11.74 10.38 -12.80
CA TRP A 85 -12.06 8.94 -12.92
C TRP A 85 -12.71 8.36 -11.64
N TYR A 86 -13.22 9.23 -10.78
CA TYR A 86 -14.05 8.88 -9.63
C TYR A 86 -15.55 9.01 -9.95
N TYR A 87 -16.27 7.91 -9.78
CA TYR A 87 -17.69 7.80 -10.15
C TYR A 87 -18.66 8.01 -9.00
N GLY A 88 -18.19 8.13 -7.75
CA GLY A 88 -19.06 8.33 -6.61
C GLY A 88 -20.00 7.15 -6.40
N ARG A 89 -21.31 7.41 -6.27
CA ARG A 89 -22.35 6.40 -6.03
C ARG A 89 -22.70 5.60 -7.30
N LEU A 90 -21.69 5.00 -7.93
CA LEU A 90 -21.86 4.00 -8.98
C LEU A 90 -21.86 2.62 -8.34
N ASP A 91 -22.86 1.80 -8.65
CA ASP A 91 -22.92 0.42 -8.20
C ASP A 91 -21.96 -0.49 -8.99
N TRP A 92 -21.88 -1.76 -8.60
CA TRP A 92 -20.96 -2.68 -9.26
C TRP A 92 -21.43 -3.08 -10.65
N GLN A 93 -22.75 -3.14 -10.89
CA GLN A 93 -23.34 -3.45 -12.20
C GLN A 93 -23.09 -2.33 -13.21
N GLY A 94 -23.24 -1.07 -12.79
CA GLY A 94 -22.93 0.10 -13.61
C GLY A 94 -21.45 0.16 -13.96
N ALA A 95 -20.56 -0.08 -12.98
CA ALA A 95 -19.13 -0.15 -13.24
C ALA A 95 -18.76 -1.28 -14.23
N ARG A 96 -19.36 -2.46 -14.07
CA ARG A 96 -19.20 -3.57 -15.02
C ARG A 96 -19.65 -3.18 -16.42
N SER A 97 -20.77 -2.47 -16.54
CA SER A 97 -21.34 -2.05 -17.82
C SER A 97 -20.47 -1.01 -18.54
N LEU A 98 -19.82 -0.11 -17.80
CA LEU A 98 -18.90 0.88 -18.35
C LEU A 98 -17.56 0.26 -18.80
N LEU A 99 -17.10 -0.78 -18.10
CA LEU A 99 -15.79 -1.39 -18.35
C LEU A 99 -15.82 -2.52 -19.37
N LYS A 100 -16.98 -3.15 -19.62
CA LYS A 100 -17.09 -4.37 -20.44
C LYS A 100 -16.43 -4.27 -21.82
N ASP A 101 -16.49 -3.10 -22.46
CA ASP A 101 -15.96 -2.84 -23.79
C ASP A 101 -14.66 -2.00 -23.76
N ALA A 102 -14.14 -1.72 -22.55
CA ALA A 102 -12.89 -0.98 -22.38
C ALA A 102 -11.68 -1.91 -22.60
N SER A 103 -10.50 -1.31 -22.76
CA SER A 103 -9.25 -2.06 -22.86
C SER A 103 -8.87 -2.72 -21.53
N VAL A 104 -8.12 -3.82 -21.59
CA VAL A 104 -7.57 -4.46 -20.38
C VAL A 104 -6.71 -3.46 -19.59
N GLY A 105 -6.94 -3.44 -18.28
CA GLY A 105 -6.35 -2.49 -17.35
C GLY A 105 -7.03 -1.12 -17.30
N ALA A 106 -8.11 -0.91 -18.07
CA ALA A 106 -8.98 0.25 -17.85
C ALA A 106 -9.63 0.16 -16.47
N PHE A 107 -9.70 1.27 -15.75
CA PHE A 107 -10.18 1.26 -14.36
C PHE A 107 -10.95 2.52 -13.96
N LEU A 108 -11.72 2.40 -12.88
CA LEU A 108 -12.37 3.53 -12.19
C LEU A 108 -12.47 3.29 -10.68
N ILE A 109 -12.58 4.37 -9.90
CA ILE A 109 -12.94 4.31 -8.48
C ILE A 109 -14.40 4.69 -8.30
N ARG A 110 -15.08 3.99 -7.39
CA ARG A 110 -16.46 4.26 -6.97
C ARG A 110 -16.60 4.06 -5.46
N ASN A 111 -17.74 4.45 -4.92
CA ASN A 111 -18.12 4.08 -3.56
C ASN A 111 -18.36 2.58 -3.49
N SER A 112 -17.97 1.96 -2.38
CA SER A 112 -18.40 0.59 -2.13
C SER A 112 -19.90 0.56 -1.82
N GLY A 113 -20.59 -0.50 -2.25
CA GLY A 113 -21.95 -0.79 -1.79
C GLY A 113 -21.99 -1.52 -0.44
N ASP A 114 -20.83 -1.90 0.09
CA ASP A 114 -20.68 -2.56 1.39
C ASP A 114 -20.36 -1.50 2.46
N SER A 115 -21.09 -1.52 3.57
CA SER A 115 -20.95 -0.55 4.66
C SER A 115 -19.60 -0.59 5.38
N ASN A 116 -18.85 -1.69 5.25
CA ASN A 116 -17.53 -1.82 5.87
C ASN A 116 -16.41 -1.16 5.05
N PHE A 117 -16.72 -0.64 3.85
CA PHE A 117 -15.73 -0.11 2.93
C PHE A 117 -16.20 1.23 2.36
N ILE A 118 -15.29 2.17 2.20
CA ILE A 118 -15.64 3.49 1.65
C ILE A 118 -15.59 3.45 0.12
N PHE A 119 -14.54 2.85 -0.43
CA PHE A 119 -14.25 2.85 -1.86
C PHE A 119 -14.10 1.43 -2.41
N ALA A 120 -14.34 1.31 -3.72
CA ALA A 120 -14.02 0.13 -4.50
C ALA A 120 -13.34 0.54 -5.82
N LEU A 121 -12.36 -0.25 -6.22
CA LEU A 121 -11.68 -0.18 -7.50
C LEU A 121 -12.32 -1.20 -8.45
N SER A 122 -12.80 -0.74 -9.60
CA SER A 122 -13.31 -1.59 -10.67
C SER A 122 -12.36 -1.54 -11.85
N VAL A 123 -12.01 -2.71 -12.41
CA VAL A 123 -10.99 -2.85 -13.45
C VAL A 123 -11.47 -3.82 -14.51
N GLN A 124 -11.21 -3.50 -15.78
CA GLN A 124 -11.35 -4.44 -16.89
C GLN A 124 -10.14 -5.39 -16.92
N THR A 125 -10.37 -6.69 -16.75
CA THR A 125 -9.33 -7.72 -16.97
C THR A 125 -9.57 -8.45 -18.29
N ASP A 126 -8.67 -9.37 -18.62
CA ASP A 126 -8.82 -10.32 -19.73
C ASP A 126 -10.03 -11.25 -19.58
N ARG A 127 -10.48 -11.53 -18.36
CA ARG A 127 -11.71 -12.27 -18.03
C ARG A 127 -12.93 -11.37 -17.79
N GLY A 128 -12.82 -10.07 -18.12
CA GLY A 128 -13.89 -9.10 -18.00
C GLY A 128 -13.82 -8.22 -16.74
N PRO A 129 -14.83 -7.37 -16.52
CA PRO A 129 -14.78 -6.42 -15.40
C PRO A 129 -14.87 -7.11 -14.05
N THR A 130 -14.00 -6.71 -13.13
CA THR A 130 -14.01 -7.16 -11.73
C THR A 130 -13.88 -5.96 -10.77
N SER A 131 -14.08 -6.20 -9.47
CA SER A 131 -13.98 -5.18 -8.43
C SER A 131 -13.24 -5.69 -7.20
N VAL A 132 -12.41 -4.83 -6.61
CA VAL A 132 -11.80 -5.03 -5.29
C VAL A 132 -12.15 -3.85 -4.39
N ARG A 133 -12.42 -4.12 -3.12
CA ARG A 133 -12.72 -3.09 -2.13
C ARG A 133 -11.43 -2.51 -1.56
N LEU A 134 -11.50 -1.29 -1.04
CA LEU A 134 -10.36 -0.62 -0.42
C LEU A 134 -10.58 -0.51 1.09
N HIS A 135 -9.75 -1.19 1.88
CA HIS A 135 -9.74 -1.02 3.33
C HIS A 135 -9.15 0.34 3.68
N PHE A 136 -9.69 0.96 4.73
CA PHE A 136 -9.15 2.18 5.31
C PHE A 136 -8.96 1.99 6.81
N GLU A 137 -7.71 1.82 7.23
CA GLU A 137 -7.35 1.54 8.62
C GLU A 137 -6.15 2.40 9.02
N GLU A 138 -6.22 3.01 10.20
CA GLU A 138 -5.17 3.87 10.76
C GLU A 138 -4.73 4.99 9.80
N GLY A 139 -5.66 5.55 9.02
CA GLY A 139 -5.34 6.62 8.06
C GLY A 139 -4.65 6.14 6.77
N PHE A 140 -4.66 4.84 6.47
CA PHE A 140 -4.09 4.28 5.24
C PHE A 140 -5.05 3.39 4.47
N PHE A 141 -4.93 3.41 3.14
CA PHE A 141 -5.67 2.59 2.19
C PHE A 141 -4.86 1.37 1.75
N ARG A 142 -5.53 0.23 1.55
CA ARG A 142 -4.98 -0.96 0.88
C ARG A 142 -6.05 -1.67 0.04
N LEU A 143 -5.62 -2.49 -0.92
CA LEU A 143 -6.52 -3.43 -1.59
C LEU A 143 -6.98 -4.52 -0.61
N ASP A 144 -8.23 -4.94 -0.73
CA ASP A 144 -8.80 -6.04 0.05
C ASP A 144 -8.15 -7.39 -0.28
N CYS A 145 -7.62 -8.04 0.76
CA CYS A 145 -6.79 -9.24 0.71
C CYS A 145 -7.12 -10.18 1.87
N ASP A 146 -6.64 -11.43 1.79
CA ASP A 146 -6.76 -12.37 2.90
C ASP A 146 -6.06 -11.82 4.16
N ARG A 147 -6.59 -12.14 5.35
CA ARG A 147 -6.04 -11.73 6.65
C ARG A 147 -4.57 -12.13 6.81
N LEU A 148 -4.18 -13.29 6.27
CA LEU A 148 -2.80 -13.77 6.33
C LEU A 148 -1.82 -12.90 5.52
N GLN A 149 -2.33 -12.13 4.55
CA GLN A 149 -1.52 -11.29 3.66
C GLN A 149 -1.55 -9.81 4.02
N VAL A 150 -2.34 -9.39 5.02
CA VAL A 150 -2.47 -7.97 5.38
C VAL A 150 -1.11 -7.32 5.65
N ARG A 151 -0.15 -8.06 6.21
CA ARG A 151 1.19 -7.54 6.55
C ARG A 151 2.11 -7.31 5.34
N CYS A 152 1.90 -8.01 4.23
CA CYS A 152 2.71 -7.84 3.01
C CYS A 152 2.07 -6.91 1.98
N MET A 153 0.81 -6.50 2.19
CA MET A 153 0.13 -5.58 1.30
C MET A 153 0.60 -4.13 1.51
N PRO A 154 0.95 -3.39 0.44
CA PRO A 154 1.35 -2.00 0.56
C PRO A 154 0.15 -1.14 1.02
N ARG A 155 0.47 -0.14 1.87
CA ARG A 155 -0.49 0.80 2.45
C ARG A 155 -0.19 2.21 1.97
N PHE A 156 -1.22 2.99 1.69
CA PHE A 156 -1.10 4.31 1.04
C PHE A 156 -1.87 5.37 1.80
N ARG A 157 -1.39 6.62 1.78
CA ARG A 157 -2.04 7.72 2.50
C ARG A 157 -3.27 8.24 1.73
N CYS A 158 -3.36 7.94 0.44
CA CYS A 158 -4.42 8.36 -0.47
C CYS A 158 -4.73 7.26 -1.50
N VAL A 159 -5.99 7.16 -1.93
CA VAL A 159 -6.39 6.21 -2.99
C VAL A 159 -5.70 6.49 -4.33
N VAL A 160 -5.46 7.77 -4.67
CA VAL A 160 -4.75 8.11 -5.91
C VAL A 160 -3.30 7.63 -5.88
N GLU A 161 -2.66 7.70 -4.71
CA GLU A 161 -1.30 7.17 -4.49
C GLU A 161 -1.28 5.65 -4.67
N LEU A 162 -2.27 4.94 -4.12
CA LEU A 162 -2.46 3.50 -4.34
C LEU A 162 -2.54 3.17 -5.83
N ILE A 163 -3.37 3.90 -6.57
CA ILE A 163 -3.54 3.68 -8.02
C ILE A 163 -2.25 3.95 -8.78
N GLN A 164 -1.54 5.03 -8.45
CA GLN A 164 -0.27 5.38 -9.10
C GLN A 164 0.80 4.31 -8.86
N HIS A 165 0.85 3.70 -7.66
CA HIS A 165 1.74 2.58 -7.36
C HIS A 165 1.46 1.37 -8.26
N TYR A 166 0.21 0.89 -8.30
CA TYR A 166 -0.15 -0.27 -9.13
C TYR A 166 -0.04 0.01 -10.63
N THR A 167 -0.25 1.26 -11.06
CA THR A 167 0.00 1.68 -12.44
C THR A 167 1.49 1.61 -12.79
N ARG A 168 2.36 1.96 -11.84
CA ARG A 168 3.82 1.84 -12.01
C ARG A 168 4.25 0.38 -12.07
N GLU A 169 3.77 -0.47 -11.15
CA GLU A 169 4.04 -1.91 -11.17
C GLU A 169 3.62 -2.54 -12.51
N THR A 170 2.50 -2.09 -13.08
CA THR A 170 2.02 -2.54 -14.40
C THR A 170 3.00 -2.16 -15.52
N ARG A 171 3.54 -0.93 -15.51
CA ARG A 171 4.44 -0.41 -16.55
C ARG A 171 5.85 -0.99 -16.50
N GLU A 172 6.37 -1.21 -15.30
CA GLU A 172 7.74 -1.72 -15.11
C GLU A 172 7.86 -3.21 -15.48
N GLY A 173 6.73 -3.87 -15.77
CA GLY A 173 6.65 -5.29 -16.09
C GLY A 173 6.94 -6.11 -14.85
N GLN A 174 5.94 -6.80 -14.31
CA GLN A 174 6.08 -7.59 -13.09
C GLN A 174 7.19 -8.65 -13.23
N ARG A 175 8.41 -8.32 -12.78
CA ARG A 175 9.49 -9.30 -12.60
C ARG A 175 9.20 -10.10 -11.33
N GLY A 176 8.25 -11.02 -11.42
CA GLY A 176 8.01 -12.06 -10.40
C GLY A 176 7.29 -11.62 -9.11
N VAL A 177 6.91 -10.35 -8.95
CA VAL A 177 6.29 -9.82 -7.71
C VAL A 177 4.94 -9.16 -8.03
N GLY A 178 3.93 -9.98 -8.30
CA GLY A 178 2.62 -9.50 -8.75
C GLY A 178 1.57 -9.52 -7.65
N THR A 179 0.81 -8.44 -7.52
CA THR A 179 -0.52 -8.54 -6.89
C THR A 179 -1.47 -9.12 -7.93
N VAL A 180 -2.22 -10.17 -7.56
CA VAL A 180 -3.10 -10.91 -8.46
C VAL A 180 -4.52 -10.97 -7.90
N TRP A 181 -5.50 -10.98 -8.80
CA TRP A 181 -6.91 -11.21 -8.51
C TRP A 181 -7.15 -12.64 -8.09
N VAL A 182 -8.03 -12.81 -7.11
CA VAL A 182 -8.50 -14.11 -6.62
C VAL A 182 -9.96 -14.30 -7.01
N ASP A 183 -10.29 -15.49 -7.48
CA ASP A 183 -11.67 -15.89 -7.79
C ASP A 183 -12.47 -16.28 -6.53
N ARG A 184 -13.65 -16.87 -6.72
CA ARG A 184 -14.53 -17.28 -5.61
C ARG A 184 -13.99 -18.48 -4.84
N ASP A 185 -13.19 -19.31 -5.50
CA ASP A 185 -12.64 -20.55 -4.95
C ASP A 185 -11.29 -20.29 -4.25
N GLY A 186 -10.81 -19.05 -4.26
CA GLY A 186 -9.55 -18.67 -3.64
C GLY A 186 -8.35 -18.84 -4.57
N CYS A 187 -8.57 -19.17 -5.85
CA CYS A 187 -7.50 -19.40 -6.80
C CYS A 187 -7.02 -18.08 -7.43
N PRO A 188 -5.69 -17.83 -7.47
CA PRO A 188 -5.12 -16.75 -8.25
C PRO A 188 -5.44 -16.93 -9.73
N HIS A 189 -5.92 -15.87 -10.37
CA HIS A 189 -6.24 -15.93 -11.79
C HIS A 189 -5.45 -14.93 -12.65
N SER A 190 -5.64 -13.62 -12.44
CA SER A 190 -5.08 -12.58 -13.32
C SER A 190 -4.27 -11.57 -12.52
N PRO A 191 -3.17 -11.01 -13.04
CA PRO A 191 -2.48 -9.91 -12.38
C PRO A 191 -3.36 -8.67 -12.27
N VAL A 192 -3.14 -7.87 -11.22
CA VAL A 192 -3.73 -6.53 -11.09
C VAL A 192 -2.99 -5.59 -12.04
N LEU A 193 -3.60 -5.35 -13.20
CA LEU A 193 -3.08 -4.45 -14.22
C LEU A 193 -3.89 -3.15 -14.19
N LEU A 194 -3.23 -2.02 -13.95
CA LEU A 194 -3.82 -0.69 -14.06
C LEU A 194 -3.07 0.10 -15.13
N SER A 195 -3.77 0.44 -16.22
CA SER A 195 -3.17 1.12 -17.37
C SER A 195 -3.81 2.49 -17.60
N THR A 196 -5.14 2.50 -17.77
CA THR A 196 -5.86 3.67 -18.29
C THR A 196 -7.03 4.03 -17.37
N PRO A 197 -7.03 5.21 -16.74
CA PRO A 197 -8.20 5.66 -15.99
C PRO A 197 -9.36 5.97 -16.95
N LEU A 198 -10.53 5.36 -16.71
CA LEU A 198 -11.75 5.63 -17.44
C LEU A 198 -12.40 6.91 -16.91
N ARG A 199 -12.10 8.04 -17.53
CA ARG A 199 -12.65 9.34 -17.11
C ARG A 199 -14.07 9.55 -17.61
N LYS A 200 -14.88 10.28 -16.83
CA LYS A 200 -16.23 10.71 -17.25
C LYS A 200 -16.16 11.68 -18.42
N GLU A 201 -15.18 12.57 -18.38
CA GLU A 201 -14.94 13.63 -19.35
C GLU A 201 -13.43 13.79 -19.56
N PRO A 202 -12.99 14.30 -20.72
CA PRO A 202 -11.58 14.62 -20.92
C PRO A 202 -11.11 15.66 -19.90
N PRO A 203 -9.86 15.55 -19.40
CA PRO A 203 -9.33 16.55 -18.47
C PRO A 203 -9.22 17.91 -19.15
N SER A 204 -9.43 18.99 -18.39
CA SER A 204 -9.11 20.34 -18.86
C SER A 204 -7.64 20.44 -19.27
N LEU A 205 -7.30 21.35 -20.18
CA LEU A 205 -5.92 21.56 -20.60
C LEU A 205 -4.98 21.83 -19.41
N MET A 206 -5.44 22.62 -18.44
CA MET A 206 -4.70 22.92 -17.22
C MET A 206 -4.42 21.64 -16.40
N HIS A 207 -5.42 20.77 -16.25
CA HIS A 207 -5.23 19.52 -15.53
C HIS A 207 -4.35 18.53 -16.31
N ALA A 208 -4.54 18.43 -17.63
CA ALA A 208 -3.71 17.60 -18.50
C ALA A 208 -2.23 18.03 -18.43
N ALA A 209 -1.96 19.34 -18.40
CA ALA A 209 -0.62 19.89 -18.20
C ALA A 209 -0.07 19.53 -16.81
N ARG A 210 -0.87 19.65 -15.73
CA ARG A 210 -0.48 19.20 -14.38
C ARG A 210 -0.07 17.72 -14.36
N LEU A 211 -0.85 16.84 -14.98
CA LEU A 211 -0.52 15.42 -15.09
C LEU A 211 0.78 15.20 -15.89
N ALA A 212 0.97 15.94 -16.98
CA ALA A 212 2.19 15.84 -17.79
C ALA A 212 3.44 16.27 -17.01
N VAL A 213 3.36 17.36 -16.22
CA VAL A 213 4.44 17.81 -15.34
C VAL A 213 4.79 16.72 -14.32
N HIS A 214 3.81 16.17 -13.61
CA HIS A 214 4.07 15.13 -12.61
C HIS A 214 4.60 13.83 -13.23
N ARG A 215 4.14 13.44 -14.42
CA ARG A 215 4.74 12.31 -15.17
C ARG A 215 6.23 12.55 -15.43
N THR A 216 6.60 13.74 -15.89
CA THR A 216 8.00 14.09 -16.14
C THR A 216 8.82 14.10 -14.86
N LEU A 217 8.28 14.63 -13.75
CA LEU A 217 8.95 14.65 -12.45
C LEU A 217 9.11 13.24 -11.84
N ASP A 218 8.22 12.31 -12.15
CA ASP A 218 8.31 10.91 -11.76
C ASP A 218 9.41 10.17 -12.56
N SER A 219 9.41 10.33 -13.89
CA SER A 219 10.36 9.64 -14.79
C SER A 219 11.76 10.24 -14.77
N ASN A 220 11.89 11.56 -14.60
CA ASN A 220 13.16 12.27 -14.55
C ASN A 220 13.22 13.14 -13.29
N PRO A 221 13.53 12.55 -12.12
CA PRO A 221 13.60 13.31 -10.87
C PRO A 221 14.68 14.40 -10.96
N LEU A 222 14.28 15.64 -10.65
CA LEU A 222 15.18 16.80 -10.60
C LEU A 222 16.42 16.49 -9.73
N LYS A 223 17.59 16.92 -10.20
CA LYS A 223 18.86 16.86 -9.46
C LYS A 223 19.18 18.26 -8.90
N PRO A 224 19.65 18.39 -7.64
CA PRO A 224 19.83 17.33 -6.64
C PRO A 224 18.48 16.84 -6.06
N LYS A 225 18.45 15.59 -5.56
CA LYS A 225 17.33 15.08 -4.75
C LYS A 225 17.32 15.83 -3.42
N LEU A 226 16.79 17.05 -3.40
CA LEU A 226 16.61 17.80 -2.17
C LEU A 226 15.43 17.15 -1.42
N TRP A 227 15.73 16.36 -0.39
CA TRP A 227 14.75 15.60 0.39
C TRP A 227 13.76 16.49 1.18
N CYS A 228 13.98 17.81 1.20
CA CYS A 228 13.27 18.75 2.05
C CYS A 228 11.98 19.30 1.44
N ALA A 229 11.76 19.18 0.13
CA ALA A 229 10.60 19.77 -0.54
C ALA A 229 10.01 18.88 -1.63
N PRO A 230 8.67 18.90 -1.85
CA PRO A 230 8.06 18.25 -3.00
C PRO A 230 8.69 18.73 -4.32
N LYS A 231 8.97 17.79 -5.24
CA LYS A 231 9.70 18.08 -6.50
C LYS A 231 9.12 19.25 -7.30
N HIS A 232 7.79 19.37 -7.33
CA HIS A 232 7.12 20.45 -8.08
C HIS A 232 7.43 21.84 -7.54
N ARG A 233 7.75 21.99 -6.24
CA ARG A 233 8.15 23.28 -5.64
C ARG A 233 9.52 23.78 -6.08
N LEU A 234 10.31 22.92 -6.72
CA LEU A 234 11.63 23.28 -7.26
C LEU A 234 11.54 23.85 -8.68
N LEU A 235 10.34 23.86 -9.29
CA LEU A 235 10.15 24.40 -10.63
C LEU A 235 10.17 25.94 -10.59
N PRO A 236 10.75 26.61 -11.60
CA PRO A 236 10.77 28.07 -11.70
C PRO A 236 9.41 28.60 -12.19
N LEU A 237 8.35 28.36 -11.43
CA LEU A 237 6.98 28.77 -11.74
C LEU A 237 6.43 29.74 -10.69
N PRO A 238 5.48 30.62 -11.06
CA PRO A 238 4.74 31.43 -10.10
C PRO A 238 4.09 30.59 -8.98
N SER A 239 3.98 31.14 -7.77
CA SER A 239 3.43 30.44 -6.59
C SER A 239 2.05 29.86 -6.85
N THR A 240 1.18 30.57 -7.56
CA THR A 240 -0.16 30.10 -7.94
C THR A 240 -0.14 28.81 -8.74
N LEU A 241 0.83 28.63 -9.65
CA LEU A 241 1.01 27.39 -10.39
C LEU A 241 1.64 26.29 -9.53
N ILE A 242 2.56 26.65 -8.63
CA ILE A 242 3.14 25.70 -7.66
C ILE A 242 2.06 25.12 -6.75
N ASP A 243 1.17 25.97 -6.23
CA ASP A 243 0.06 25.55 -5.38
C ASP A 243 -0.93 24.67 -6.15
N TYR A 244 -1.28 25.04 -7.39
CA TYR A 244 -2.11 24.22 -8.27
C TYR A 244 -1.51 22.83 -8.57
N LEU A 245 -0.19 22.74 -8.75
CA LEU A 245 0.52 21.47 -8.89
C LEU A 245 0.48 20.64 -7.58
N GLY A 246 0.50 21.31 -6.43
CA GLY A 246 0.44 20.71 -5.09
C GLY A 246 -0.94 20.18 -4.70
N GLU A 247 -2.03 20.72 -5.26
CA GLU A 247 -3.38 20.22 -5.03
C GLU A 247 -3.62 18.80 -5.53
N TYR A 248 -2.88 18.38 -6.56
CA TYR A 248 -2.93 17.02 -7.12
C TYR A 248 -1.51 16.59 -7.55
N PRO A 249 -0.68 16.09 -6.61
CA PRO A 249 0.71 15.76 -6.83
C PRO A 249 0.89 14.36 -7.45
N TYR A 250 0.06 14.01 -8.43
CA TYR A 250 -0.01 12.67 -9.02
C TYR A 250 0.04 12.72 -10.54
N SER A 251 0.49 11.63 -11.15
CA SER A 251 0.72 11.52 -12.60
C SER A 251 -0.38 10.78 -13.37
N VAL A 252 -1.39 10.24 -12.65
CA VAL A 252 -2.49 9.42 -13.16
C VAL A 252 -3.83 10.14 -13.17
#